data_AF-A0A2G6DLK8-F1
#
_entry.id   AF-A0A2G6DLK8-F1
#
_cell.length_a   1.000
_cell.length_b   1.000
_cell.length_c   1.000
_cell.angle_alpha   90.00
_cell.angle_beta   90.00
_cell.angle_gamma   90.00
#
_symmetry.space_group_name_H-M   'P 1'
#
loop_
_entity.id
_entity.type
_entity.pdbx_description
1 polymer ?
#
loop_
_entity_poly.entity_id
_entity_poly.type
_entity_poly.pdbx_seq_one_letter_code
_entity_poly.pdbx_strand_id
1 'polypeptide(L)' 'MNELSQYAFRCRRGMKELDVVLERYLKGAFRQADVMEKQCFDELLELQDPQLFAWIFELEAVPKHYQALTAKIRQFS' A
#
# COMPACT_ATOMS: atom_id res chain seq x y z
N MET A 1 -11.13 16.91 8.35
CA MET A 1 -10.25 16.88 7.15
C MET A 1 -9.91 15.44 6.89
N ASN A 2 -10.24 14.91 5.71
CA ASN A 2 -10.19 13.48 5.41
C ASN A 2 -8.75 13.01 5.17
N GLU A 3 -8.09 12.49 6.20
CA GLU A 3 -6.79 11.80 6.05
C GLU A 3 -6.88 10.73 4.94
N LEU A 4 -7.96 9.97 4.91
CA LEU A 4 -8.26 8.98 3.86
C LEU A 4 -8.28 9.57 2.45
N SER A 5 -8.71 10.82 2.27
CA SER A 5 -8.72 11.44 0.94
C SER A 5 -7.30 11.77 0.48
N GLN A 6 -6.40 12.18 1.37
CA GLN A 6 -5.00 12.42 1.02
C GLN A 6 -4.30 11.12 0.61
N TYR A 7 -4.50 10.04 1.38
CA TYR A 7 -3.99 8.71 1.01
C TYR A 7 -4.61 8.21 -0.30
N ALA A 8 -5.92 8.39 -0.50
CA ALA A 8 -6.57 7.99 -1.75
C ALA A 8 -5.97 8.67 -2.98
N PHE A 9 -5.56 9.95 -2.88
CA PHE A 9 -4.84 10.62 -3.95
C PHE A 9 -3.44 10.04 -4.18
N ARG A 10 -2.71 9.67 -3.12
CA ARG A 10 -1.38 9.02 -3.23
C ARG A 10 -1.47 7.58 -3.78
N CYS A 11 -2.60 6.91 -3.59
CA CYS A 11 -2.87 5.59 -4.14
C CYS A 11 -3.19 5.60 -5.64
N ARG A 12 -3.53 6.75 -6.23
CA ARG A 12 -3.79 6.88 -7.69
C ARG A 12 -2.47 6.86 -8.46
N ARG A 13 -2.14 5.70 -9.00
CA ARG A 13 -0.90 5.33 -9.67
C ARG A 13 -1.16 5.15 -11.18
N GLY A 14 -0.11 4.92 -11.96
CA GLY A 14 -0.24 4.65 -13.39
C GLY A 14 -0.77 3.24 -13.73
N MET A 15 -0.91 2.35 -12.74
CA MET A 15 -1.28 0.94 -12.91
C MET A 15 -2.59 0.62 -12.19
N LYS A 16 -3.57 0.10 -12.94
CA LYS A 16 -4.92 -0.21 -12.42
C LYS A 16 -4.88 -1.21 -11.28
N GLU A 17 -4.03 -2.23 -11.37
CA GLU A 17 -3.92 -3.23 -10.33
C GLU A 17 -3.45 -2.62 -9.01
N LEU A 18 -2.44 -1.73 -9.05
CA LEU A 18 -1.98 -1.01 -7.86
C LEU A 18 -3.08 -0.12 -7.28
N ASP A 19 -3.81 0.60 -8.13
CA ASP A 19 -4.93 1.44 -7.69
C ASP A 19 -5.95 0.63 -6.89
N VAL A 20 -6.36 -0.53 -7.43
CA VAL A 20 -7.39 -1.38 -6.83
C VAL A 20 -6.94 -1.95 -5.49
N VAL A 21 -5.73 -2.52 -5.41
CA VAL A 21 -5.25 -3.15 -4.16
C VAL A 21 -5.03 -2.12 -3.06
N LEU A 22 -4.45 -0.97 -3.39
CA LEU A 22 -4.20 0.11 -2.45
C LEU A 22 -5.51 0.74 -1.96
N GLU A 23 -6.48 0.95 -2.86
CA GLU A 23 -7.80 1.49 -2.49
C GLU A 23 -8.58 0.53 -1.57
N ARG A 24 -8.56 -0.78 -1.87
CA ARG A 24 -9.22 -1.80 -1.03
C ARG A 24 -8.58 -1.88 0.36
N TYR A 25 -7.25 -1.90 0.41
CA TYR A 25 -6.51 -1.85 1.68
C TYR A 25 -6.83 -0.57 2.47
N LEU A 26 -6.87 0.58 1.80
CA LEU A 26 -7.18 1.88 2.41
C LEU A 26 -8.60 1.91 3.01
N LYS A 27 -9.58 1.29 2.35
CA LYS A 27 -10.96 1.23 2.82
C LYS A 27 -11.19 0.20 3.92
N GLY A 28 -10.51 -0.94 3.86
CA GLY A 28 -10.74 -2.08 4.76
C GLY A 28 -9.82 -2.12 5.98
N ALA A 29 -8.51 -1.99 5.77
CA ALA A 29 -7.50 -2.21 6.79
C ALA A 29 -6.92 -0.91 7.36
N PHE A 30 -6.72 0.14 6.55
CA PHE A 30 -6.02 1.35 6.99
C PHE A 30 -6.69 2.08 8.17
N ARG A 31 -8.03 2.03 8.28
CA ARG A 31 -8.73 2.57 9.45
C ARG A 31 -8.39 1.85 10.76
N GLN A 32 -8.13 0.55 10.67
CA GLN A 32 -7.81 -0.33 11.79
C GLN A 32 -6.29 -0.54 11.94
N ALA A 33 -5.50 0.00 11.01
CA ALA A 33 -4.05 -0.09 11.02
C ALA A 33 -3.46 0.69 12.20
N ASP A 34 -2.47 0.08 12.84
CA ASP A 34 -1.71 0.70 13.92
C ASP A 34 -0.81 1.83 13.39
N VAL A 35 -0.26 2.66 14.28
CA VAL A 35 0.60 3.79 13.91
C VAL A 35 1.81 3.32 13.10
N MET A 36 2.42 2.20 13.51
CA MET A 36 3.56 1.60 12.81
C MET A 36 3.20 1.18 11.37
N GLU A 37 2.01 0.60 11.19
CA GLU A 37 1.54 0.14 9.88
C GLU A 37 1.19 1.32 8.98
N LYS A 38 0.61 2.38 9.54
CA LYS A 38 0.33 3.63 8.81
C LYS A 38 1.61 4.34 8.38
N GLN A 39 2.62 4.40 9.24
CA GLN A 39 3.94 4.96 8.90
C GLN A 39 4.60 4.15 7.78
N CYS A 40 4.63 2.82 7.92
CA CYS A 40 5.15 1.93 6.90
C CYS A 40 4.41 2.09 5.57
N PHE A 41 3.10 2.31 5.61
CA PHE A 41 2.30 2.58 4.41
C PHE A 41 2.60 3.95 3.80
N ASP A 42 2.83 4.99 4.60
CA ASP A 42 3.23 6.29 4.08
C ASP A 42 4.60 6.21 3.39
N GLU A 43 5.59 5.58 4.03
CA GLU A 43 6.91 5.32 3.45
C GLU A 43 6.82 4.52 2.15
N LEU A 44 5.96 3.49 2.13
CA LEU A 44 5.69 2.69 0.95
C LEU A 44 5.07 3.53 -0.18
N LEU A 45 4.18 4.47 0.14
CA LEU A 45 3.62 5.38 -0.85
C LEU A 45 4.62 6.40 -1.41
N GLU A 46 5.76 6.62 -0.76
CA GLU A 46 6.86 7.44 -1.29
C GLU A 46 7.73 6.68 -2.32
N LEU A 47 7.59 5.35 -2.40
CA LEU A 47 8.30 4.52 -3.37
C LEU A 47 7.69 4.61 -4.78
N GLN A 48 8.53 4.30 -5.78
CA GLN A 48 8.15 4.32 -7.19
C GLN A 48 7.17 3.17 -7.56
N ASP A 49 6.29 3.43 -8.52
CA ASP A 49 5.26 2.48 -8.99
C ASP A 49 5.82 1.10 -9.39
N PRO A 50 6.93 1.00 -10.15
CA PRO A 50 7.47 -0.30 -10.55
C PRO A 50 7.92 -1.14 -9.37
N GLN A 51 8.48 -0.50 -8.34
CA GLN A 51 8.95 -1.17 -7.13
C GLN A 51 7.78 -1.65 -6.28
N LEU A 52 6.74 -0.81 -6.12
CA LEU A 52 5.52 -1.25 -5.45
C LEU A 52 4.86 -2.42 -6.17
N PHE A 53 4.77 -2.35 -7.50
CA PHE A 53 4.24 -3.44 -8.29
C PHE A 53 5.04 -4.71 -8.05
N ALA A 54 6.37 -4.64 -8.16
CA ALA A 54 7.24 -5.79 -7.94
C ALA A 54 7.09 -6.41 -6.54
N TRP A 55 6.93 -5.58 -5.51
CA TRP A 55 6.76 -6.04 -4.14
C TRP A 55 5.36 -6.58 -3.87
N ILE A 56 4.30 -5.95 -4.39
CA ILE A 56 2.93 -6.43 -4.22
C ILE A 56 2.75 -7.77 -4.96
N PHE A 57 3.31 -7.91 -6.17
CA PHE A 57 3.15 -9.09 -7.03
C PHE A 57 4.25 -10.15 -6.88
N GLU A 58 5.06 -10.09 -5.82
CA GLU A 58 6.12 -11.07 -5.54
C GLU A 58 7.15 -11.26 -6.67
N LEU A 59 7.33 -10.22 -7.50
CA LEU A 59 8.33 -10.22 -8.56
C LEU A 59 9.74 -9.99 -7.99
N GLU A 60 9.84 -9.34 -6.83
CA GLU A 60 11.10 -9.05 -6.15
C GLU A 60 11.04 -9.33 -4.64
N ALA A 61 12.22 -9.46 -4.02
CA ALA A 61 12.35 -9.65 -2.59
C ALA A 61 11.97 -8.38 -1.81
N VAL A 62 10.89 -8.47 -1.04
CA VAL A 62 10.43 -7.38 -0.17
C VAL A 62 11.31 -7.30 1.08
N PRO A 63 11.82 -6.11 1.47
CA PRO A 63 12.56 -5.95 2.72
C PRO A 63 11.69 -6.32 3.93
N LYS A 64 12.31 -6.89 4.98
CA LYS A 64 11.60 -7.36 6.19
C LYS A 64 10.67 -6.31 6.81
N HIS A 65 11.04 -5.04 6.72
CA HIS A 65 10.22 -3.93 7.21
C HIS A 65 8.85 -3.85 6.51
N TYR A 66 8.81 -4.06 5.20
CA TYR A 66 7.59 -3.96 4.39
C TYR A 66 6.85 -5.29 4.21
N GLN A 67 7.49 -6.42 4.49
CA GLN A 67 6.91 -7.76 4.25
C GLN A 67 5.52 -7.95 4.87
N ALA A 68 5.33 -7.53 6.12
CA ALA A 68 4.04 -7.66 6.80
C ALA A 68 2.95 -6.84 6.10
N LEU A 69 3.28 -5.59 5.74
CA LEU A 69 2.36 -4.68 5.07
C LEU A 69 2.03 -5.16 3.66
N THR A 70 3.02 -5.53 2.84
CA THR A 70 2.79 -6.03 1.49
C THR A 70 1.98 -7.32 1.50
N ALA A 71 2.27 -8.25 2.42
CA ALA A 71 1.48 -9.47 2.59
C ALA A 71 0.03 -9.16 2.95
N LYS A 72 -0.22 -8.13 3.78
CA LYS A 72 -1.55 -7.68 4.14
C LYS A 72 -2.28 -7.04 2.95
N ILE A 73 -1.63 -6.15 2.21
CA ILE A 73 -2.22 -5.51 1.01
C ILE A 73 -2.58 -6.57 -0.04
N ARG A 74 -1.77 -7.62 -0.22
CA ARG A 74 -2.07 -8.73 -1.12
C ARG A 74 -3.34 -9.49 -0.78
N GLN A 75 -3.78 -9.51 0.48
CA GLN A 75 -5.08 -10.11 0.84
C GLN A 75 -6.27 -9.35 0.25
N PHE A 76 -6.05 -8.13 -0.22
CA PHE A 76 -7.03 -7.28 -0.90
C PHE A 76 -6.88 -7.29 -2.43
N SER A 77 -5.92 -8.05 -2.97
CA SER A 77 -5.75 -8.27 -4.42
C SER A 77 -6.93 -8.99 -5.07
#